data_AF-A0A1H8CZS5-F1
#
_entry.id   AF-A0A1H8CZS5-F1
#
_cell.length_a   1.000
_cell.length_b   1.000
_cell.length_c   1.000
_cell.angle_alpha   90.00
_cell.angle_beta   90.00
_cell.angle_gamma   90.00
#
_symmetry.space_group_name_H-M   'P 1'
#
loop_
_entity.id
_entity.type
_entity.pdbx_description
1 polymer ?
#
loop_
_entity_poly.entity_id
_entity_poly.type
_entity_poly.pdbx_seq_one_letter_code
_entity_poly.pdbx_strand_id
1 'polypeptide(L)'
;MKASILWNKLLNLAKQSDFEIHTVPQNKSIPLWFQVRAQGDSLIIRNASGHSPSVKLSNERKISFKDFEFVHSYYDRWLKGETGIRHEVSRKSQNTAYIFGLIHEASKHKVM
;
A
#
# COMPACT_ATOMS: atom_id res chain seq x y z
N MET A 1 0.65 11.10 10.51
CA MET A 1 1.48 11.82 9.52
C MET A 1 0.57 12.23 8.37
N LYS A 2 0.83 13.33 7.63
CA LYS A 2 -0.04 13.71 6.50
C LYS A 2 0.13 12.71 5.34
N ALA A 3 -0.95 12.42 4.60
CA ALA A 3 -0.94 11.50 3.46
C ALA A 3 0.12 11.89 2.42
N SER A 4 0.24 13.19 2.10
CA SER A 4 1.21 13.73 1.15
C SER A 4 2.67 13.47 1.55
N ILE A 5 2.99 13.47 2.85
CA ILE A 5 4.34 13.19 3.35
C ILE A 5 4.69 11.72 3.11
N LEU A 6 3.78 10.81 3.48
CA LEU A 6 3.96 9.38 3.28
C LEU A 6 4.03 9.02 1.78
N TRP A 7 3.19 9.65 0.98
CA TRP A 7 3.18 9.48 -0.47
C TRP A 7 4.50 9.90 -1.11
N ASN A 8 4.97 11.12 -0.82
CA ASN A 8 6.22 11.63 -1.38
C ASN A 8 7.41 10.76 -0.98
N LYS A 9 7.41 10.24 0.25
CA LYS A 9 8.41 9.29 0.70
C LYS A 9 8.43 8.02 -0.16
N LEU A 10 7.28 7.37 -0.33
CA LEU A 10 7.16 6.15 -1.14
C LEU A 10 7.53 6.41 -2.61
N LEU A 11 7.08 7.52 -3.17
CA LEU A 11 7.37 7.89 -4.55
C LEU A 11 8.86 8.16 -4.75
N ASN A 12 9.51 8.85 -3.81
CA ASN A 12 10.96 9.09 -3.87
C ASN A 12 11.76 7.79 -3.75
N LEU A 13 11.38 6.89 -2.84
CA LEU A 13 12.00 5.56 -2.74
C LEU A 13 11.84 4.80 -4.06
N ALA A 14 10.63 4.76 -4.61
CA ALA A 14 10.33 4.04 -5.85
C ALA A 14 10.99 4.67 -7.10
N LYS A 15 11.32 5.98 -7.05
CA LYS A 15 12.09 6.67 -8.10
C LYS A 15 13.58 6.34 -8.03
N GLN A 16 14.11 5.99 -6.86
CA GLN A 16 15.49 5.54 -6.69
C GLN A 16 15.66 4.09 -7.12
N SER A 17 14.76 3.22 -6.66
CA SER A 17 14.78 1.79 -6.99
C SER A 17 13.43 1.16 -6.70
N ASP A 18 13.07 0.15 -7.51
CA ASP A 18 11.94 -0.73 -7.19
C ASP A 18 12.20 -1.43 -5.85
N PHE A 19 11.16 -1.55 -5.02
CA PHE A 19 11.27 -2.19 -3.71
C PHE A 19 10.07 -3.09 -3.43
N GLU A 20 10.23 -4.05 -2.52
CA GLU A 20 9.18 -4.99 -2.16
C GLU A 20 8.71 -4.79 -0.73
N ILE A 21 7.40 -4.84 -0.56
CA ILE A 21 6.73 -4.80 0.75
C ILE A 21 5.59 -5.82 0.74
N HIS A 22 4.99 -6.05 1.89
CA HIS A 22 3.89 -7.00 2.02
C HIS A 22 2.57 -6.30 2.37
N THR A 23 1.47 -6.96 2.05
CA THR A 23 0.15 -6.58 2.55
C THR A 23 0.09 -6.72 4.07
N VAL A 24 -0.84 -6.00 4.70
CA VAL A 24 -1.01 -5.99 6.16
C VAL A 24 -2.41 -6.47 6.53
N PRO A 25 -2.70 -7.78 6.45
CA PRO A 25 -4.01 -8.30 6.86
C PRO A 25 -4.22 -8.08 8.38
N GLN A 26 -5.46 -7.78 8.79
CA GLN A 26 -5.86 -7.74 10.22
C GLN A 26 -6.35 -9.08 10.75
N ASN A 27 -6.61 -10.03 9.84
CA ASN A 27 -6.98 -11.38 10.19
C ASN A 27 -5.73 -12.29 10.18
N LYS A 28 -5.92 -13.57 10.48
CA LYS A 28 -4.83 -14.58 10.48
C LYS A 28 -4.34 -14.96 9.08
N SER A 29 -4.65 -14.18 8.04
CA SER A 29 -4.17 -14.45 6.69
C SER A 29 -2.68 -14.12 6.57
N ILE A 30 -1.98 -14.87 5.72
CA ILE A 30 -0.56 -14.67 5.47
C ILE A 30 -0.37 -13.36 4.68
N PRO A 31 0.51 -12.45 5.12
CA PRO A 31 0.94 -11.31 4.33
C PRO A 31 1.47 -11.73 2.95
N LEU A 32 1.06 -11.04 1.90
CA LEU A 32 1.52 -11.31 0.53
C LEU A 32 2.45 -10.18 0.07
N TRP A 33 3.60 -10.56 -0.48
CA TRP A 33 4.59 -9.64 -1.02
C TRP A 33 4.20 -9.11 -2.38
N PHE A 34 4.48 -7.84 -2.61
CA PHE A 34 4.33 -7.16 -3.89
C PHE A 34 5.46 -6.17 -4.09
N GLN A 35 5.76 -5.91 -5.36
CA GLN A 35 6.78 -4.94 -5.72
C GLN A 35 6.15 -3.60 -6.09
N VAL A 36 6.84 -2.53 -5.72
CA VAL A 36 6.45 -1.14 -5.92
C VAL A 36 7.47 -0.48 -6.83
N ARG A 37 6.99 0.17 -7.88
CA ARG A 37 7.79 0.93 -8.86
C ARG A 37 7.18 2.31 -9.08
N ALA A 38 8.00 3.32 -9.35
CA ALA A 38 7.51 4.62 -9.80
C ALA A 38 7.25 4.63 -11.32
N GLN A 39 6.13 5.20 -11.73
CA GLN A 39 5.84 5.56 -13.12
C GLN A 39 5.25 6.98 -13.15
N GLY A 40 6.10 7.97 -13.46
CA GLY A 40 5.75 9.38 -13.31
C GLY A 40 5.42 9.71 -11.85
N ASP A 41 4.21 10.24 -11.62
CA ASP A 41 3.69 10.57 -10.29
C ASP A 41 2.72 9.51 -9.74
N SER A 42 2.82 8.28 -10.23
CA SER A 42 2.03 7.14 -9.77
C SER A 42 2.93 6.01 -9.30
N LEU A 43 2.39 5.19 -8.40
CA LEU A 43 3.02 3.94 -7.99
C LEU A 43 2.39 2.78 -8.77
N ILE A 44 3.23 1.88 -9.24
CA ILE A 44 2.83 0.66 -9.94
C ILE A 44 3.11 -0.52 -9.03
N ILE A 45 2.08 -1.34 -8.82
CA ILE A 45 2.15 -2.57 -8.04
C ILE A 45 2.19 -3.77 -8.99
N ARG A 46 3.17 -4.65 -8.75
CA ARG A 46 3.34 -5.89 -9.50
C ARG A 46 3.68 -7.06 -8.56
N ASN A 47 3.72 -8.25 -9.13
CA ASN A 47 4.12 -9.45 -8.39
C ASN A 47 5.55 -9.26 -7.84
N ALA A 48 5.77 -9.63 -6.59
CA ALA A 48 7.11 -9.72 -6.02
C ALA A 48 7.94 -10.75 -6.80
N SER A 49 9.20 -10.41 -7.07
CA SER A 49 10.22 -11.24 -7.69
C SER A 49 11.25 -11.74 -6.69
N GLY A 50 11.46 -11.03 -5.57
CA GLY A 50 12.44 -11.39 -4.54
C GLY A 50 11.87 -12.16 -3.35
N HIS A 51 10.62 -11.88 -2.96
CA HIS A 51 9.99 -12.46 -1.77
C HIS A 51 8.78 -13.36 -2.05
N SER A 52 8.50 -14.26 -1.11
CA SER A 52 7.36 -15.19 -1.16
C SER A 52 6.65 -15.29 0.19
N PRO A 53 5.31 -15.53 0.22
CA PRO A 53 4.43 -15.68 -0.95
C PRO A 53 4.14 -14.35 -1.65
N SER A 54 4.15 -14.37 -2.99
CA SER A 54 3.88 -13.19 -3.83
C SER A 54 2.38 -13.05 -4.11
N VAL A 55 1.93 -11.81 -4.33
CA VAL A 55 0.61 -11.54 -4.90
C VAL A 55 0.50 -12.18 -6.29
N LYS A 56 -0.73 -12.53 -6.69
CA LYS A 56 -1.03 -13.12 -8.00
C LYS A 56 -1.81 -12.12 -8.85
N LEU A 57 -1.12 -11.10 -9.35
CA LEU A 57 -1.70 -10.12 -10.26
C LEU A 57 -1.56 -10.60 -11.71
N SER A 58 -2.69 -10.66 -12.42
CA SER A 58 -2.70 -10.85 -13.87
C SER A 58 -2.27 -9.60 -14.64
N ASN A 59 -2.50 -8.42 -14.05
CA ASN A 59 -2.12 -7.12 -14.59
C ASN A 59 -1.60 -6.23 -13.46
N GLU A 60 -0.64 -5.36 -13.78
CA GLU A 60 -0.13 -4.36 -12.84
C GLU A 60 -1.25 -3.44 -12.34
N ARG A 61 -1.11 -2.93 -11.11
CA ARG A 61 -2.07 -1.98 -10.52
C ARG A 61 -1.43 -0.61 -10.39
N LYS A 62 -2.02 0.38 -11.04
CA LYS A 62 -1.66 1.79 -10.86
C LYS A 62 -2.37 2.36 -9.64
N ILE A 63 -1.61 3.05 -8.80
CA ILE A 63 -2.11 3.80 -7.64
C ILE A 63 -1.75 5.27 -7.86
N SER A 64 -2.77 6.12 -7.81
CA SER A 64 -2.60 7.57 -7.82
C SER A 64 -2.53 8.13 -6.39
N PHE A 65 -2.02 9.36 -6.23
CA PHE A 65 -2.09 10.04 -4.95
C PHE A 65 -3.53 10.18 -4.43
N LYS A 66 -4.49 10.42 -5.32
CA LYS A 66 -5.92 10.53 -4.96
C LYS A 66 -6.45 9.23 -4.33
N ASP A 67 -6.09 8.08 -4.90
CA ASP A 67 -6.47 6.78 -4.32
C ASP A 67 -5.80 6.57 -2.96
N PHE A 68 -4.52 6.92 -2.87
CA PHE A 68 -3.74 6.83 -1.64
C PHE A 68 -4.32 7.69 -0.52
N GLU A 69 -4.60 8.95 -0.80
CA GLU A 69 -5.18 9.91 0.14
C GLU A 69 -6.57 9.47 0.60
N PHE A 70 -7.40 8.98 -0.34
CA PHE A 70 -8.71 8.44 -0.03
C PHE A 70 -8.60 7.30 1.00
N VAL A 71 -7.78 6.27 0.74
CA VAL A 71 -7.62 5.14 1.68
C VAL A 71 -6.93 5.56 2.98
N HIS A 72 -5.98 6.51 2.93
CA HIS A 72 -5.32 7.05 4.11
C HIS A 72 -6.32 7.64 5.12
N SER A 73 -7.38 8.29 4.64
CA SER A 73 -8.43 8.84 5.52
C SER A 73 -9.13 7.76 6.38
N TYR A 74 -9.05 6.48 5.99
CA TYR A 74 -9.61 5.35 6.72
C TYR A 74 -8.58 4.55 7.53
N TYR A 75 -7.28 4.87 7.39
CA TYR A 75 -6.21 4.02 7.90
C TYR A 75 -6.20 3.92 9.43
N ASP A 76 -6.45 5.02 10.15
CA ASP A 76 -6.48 5.02 11.61
C ASP A 76 -7.66 4.22 12.17
N ARG A 77 -8.84 4.32 11.53
CA ARG A 77 -10.05 3.54 11.86
C ARG A 77 -9.80 2.06 11.62
N TRP A 78 -9.20 1.75 10.48
CA TRP A 78 -8.77 0.41 10.14
C TRP A 78 -7.80 -0.13 11.20
N LEU A 79 -6.71 0.57 11.53
CA LEU A 79 -5.75 0.16 12.56
C LEU A 79 -6.36 -0.14 13.93
N LYS A 80 -7.42 0.58 14.32
CA LYS A 80 -8.17 0.35 15.57
C LYS A 80 -9.07 -0.90 15.55
N GLY A 81 -9.10 -1.63 14.44
CA GLY A 81 -9.88 -2.85 14.28
C GLY A 81 -11.35 -2.60 13.97
N GLU A 82 -11.72 -1.42 13.46
CA GLU A 82 -13.10 -1.12 13.11
C GLU A 82 -13.58 -2.06 11.99
N THR A 83 -14.63 -2.82 12.28
CA THR A 83 -15.17 -3.83 11.38
C THR A 83 -15.85 -3.18 10.18
N GLY A 84 -15.61 -3.71 8.97
CA GLY A 84 -16.28 -3.24 7.75
C GLY A 84 -15.53 -2.17 6.97
N ILE A 85 -14.50 -1.52 7.54
CA ILE A 85 -13.72 -0.48 6.83
C ILE A 85 -13.12 -1.02 5.53
N ARG A 86 -12.53 -2.22 5.56
CA ARG A 86 -11.98 -2.84 4.35
C ARG A 86 -13.04 -3.02 3.26
N HIS A 87 -14.27 -3.38 3.64
CA HIS A 87 -15.37 -3.57 2.68
C HIS A 87 -15.87 -2.22 2.13
N GLU A 88 -15.94 -1.19 2.97
CA GLU A 88 -16.33 0.16 2.56
C GLU A 88 -15.33 0.75 1.56
N VAL A 89 -14.04 0.61 1.85
CA VAL A 89 -12.96 1.16 1.04
C VAL A 89 -12.74 0.32 -0.22
N SER A 90 -12.82 -1.03 -0.14
CA SER A 90 -12.62 -1.89 -1.31
C SER A 90 -13.71 -1.74 -2.37
N ARG A 91 -14.93 -1.34 -1.99
CA ARG A 91 -15.99 -0.97 -2.94
C ARG A 91 -15.63 0.26 -3.77
N LYS A 92 -14.73 1.11 -3.26
CA LYS A 92 -14.31 2.37 -3.89
C LYS A 92 -12.92 2.28 -4.52
N SER A 93 -12.06 1.38 -4.05
CA SER A 93 -10.72 1.13 -4.62
C SER A 93 -10.30 -0.34 -4.52
N GLN A 94 -10.09 -0.97 -5.68
CA GLN A 94 -9.54 -2.33 -5.78
C GLN A 94 -8.10 -2.43 -5.25
N ASN A 95 -7.43 -1.30 -5.02
CA ASN A 95 -6.05 -1.24 -4.56
C ASN A 95 -5.91 -1.17 -3.02
N THR A 96 -7.02 -1.22 -2.28
CA THR A 96 -7.06 -0.99 -0.82
C THR A 96 -6.01 -1.79 -0.05
N ALA A 97 -5.84 -3.09 -0.34
CA ALA A 97 -4.88 -3.93 0.38
C ALA A 97 -3.42 -3.50 0.16
N TYR A 98 -3.07 -3.05 -1.05
CA TYR A 98 -1.75 -2.54 -1.38
C TYR A 98 -1.52 -1.17 -0.74
N ILE A 99 -2.54 -0.30 -0.77
CA ILE A 99 -2.45 1.02 -0.17
C ILE A 99 -2.30 0.93 1.35
N PHE A 100 -2.98 0.01 2.04
CA PHE A 100 -2.71 -0.24 3.46
C PHE A 100 -1.28 -0.70 3.73
N GLY A 101 -0.72 -1.59 2.88
CA GLY A 101 0.68 -1.99 2.97
C GLY A 101 1.63 -0.79 2.82
N LEU A 102 1.39 0.05 1.81
CA LEU A 102 2.15 1.27 1.55
C LEU A 102 2.10 2.26 2.71
N ILE A 103 0.92 2.56 3.25
CA ILE A 103 0.76 3.47 4.39
C ILE A 103 1.47 2.91 5.62
N HIS A 104 1.32 1.61 5.87
CA HIS A 104 1.97 0.94 7.00
C HIS A 104 3.48 1.05 6.90
N GLU A 105 4.06 0.69 5.75
CA GLU A 105 5.51 0.77 5.55
C GLU A 105 6.05 2.20 5.69
N ALA A 106 5.39 3.17 5.04
CA ALA A 106 5.80 4.57 5.11
C ALA A 106 5.73 5.11 6.56
N SER A 107 4.79 4.59 7.36
CA SER A 107 4.56 4.99 8.75
C SER A 107 5.46 4.27 9.76
N LYS A 108 6.03 3.09 9.43
CA LYS A 108 6.95 2.34 10.31
C LYS A 108 8.23 3.10 10.63
N HIS A 109 8.67 3.97 9.74
CA HIS A 109 9.81 4.85 9.99
C HIS A 109 9.42 6.01 10.91
N LYS A 110 9.03 5.68 12.14
CA LYS A 110 9.29 6.57 13.27
C LYS A 110 10.80 6.52 13.52
N VAL A 111 11.42 7.68 13.37
CA VAL A 111 12.51 8.21 14.19
C VAL A 111 12.97 7.20 15.25
N MET A 112 14.12 6.56 15.00
CA MET A 112 15.01 6.17 16.09
C MET A 112 15.49 7.43 16.79
#